data_AF-A0A4W3GW65-F1
#
_entry.id   AF-A0A4W3GW65-F1
#
_cell.length_a   1.000
_cell.length_b   1.000
_cell.length_c   1.000
_cell.angle_alpha   90.00
_cell.angle_beta   90.00
_cell.angle_gamma   90.00
#
_symmetry.space_group_name_H-M   'P 1'
#
loop_
_entity.id
_entity.type
_entity.pdbx_description
1 polymer ?
#
loop_
_entity_poly.entity_id
_entity_poly.type
_entity_poly.pdbx_seq_one_letter_code
_entity_poly.pdbx_strand_id
1 'polypeptide(L)'
;MAPTIQTAQRDDGHRSNAHRAAPERSGVVCRVKYCNSLPDIPFDPKFVTYPFDPNRFVQYKATSLEKQHKHELLTEPDLGVVIDLINPDTYRIDSNVILDLADEKLLEEEIQAPSSSKRSQQHAKVVPWMRKTEYISTEFNRYGISNEKPEVKIGVSVKQQFTEEEIYKDRDSQIAAIEKTFEDANKEITSHYSKPRVIPVEVMPVFPDFKVILAATLRMWEYLGTDKDHCPPYLSEPRS
;
A
#
# COMPACT_ATOMS: atom_id res chain seq x y z
N MET A 1 -84.05 -1.23 70.38
CA MET A 1 -85.25 -1.85 71.00
C MET A 1 -84.76 -2.84 72.05
N ALA A 2 -85.18 -2.64 73.30
CA ALA A 2 -85.16 -3.63 74.39
C ALA A 2 -86.59 -3.69 74.95
N PRO A 3 -87.08 -4.84 75.44
CA PRO A 3 -87.25 -5.06 76.90
C PRO A 3 -86.97 -6.54 77.32
N THR A 4 -86.38 -6.88 78.47
CA THR A 4 -86.81 -6.81 79.90
C THR A 4 -87.74 -7.94 80.35
N ILE A 5 -87.38 -8.61 81.47
CA ILE A 5 -88.20 -9.01 82.66
C ILE A 5 -87.24 -9.83 83.59
N GLN A 6 -86.72 -9.28 84.71
CA GLN A 6 -87.25 -9.25 86.10
C GLN A 6 -87.50 -10.66 86.68
N THR A 7 -87.10 -11.07 87.88
CA THR A 7 -87.17 -10.51 89.26
C THR A 7 -86.24 -11.36 90.17
N ALA A 8 -85.42 -10.81 91.06
CA ALA A 8 -85.66 -10.39 92.46
C ALA A 8 -85.78 -11.52 93.54
N GLN A 9 -84.86 -11.45 94.52
CA GLN A 9 -85.08 -11.45 95.99
C GLN A 9 -84.99 -12.78 96.80
N ARG A 10 -84.05 -12.84 97.78
CA ARG A 10 -84.25 -12.95 99.26
C ARG A 10 -83.05 -13.56 100.03
N ASP A 11 -82.43 -12.69 100.82
CA ASP A 11 -82.17 -12.67 102.28
C ASP A 11 -82.11 -13.94 103.18
N ASP A 12 -81.09 -13.89 104.05
CA ASP A 12 -80.89 -14.35 105.45
C ASP A 12 -81.18 -15.79 105.96
N GLY A 13 -80.18 -16.33 106.69
CA GLY A 13 -80.41 -16.90 108.02
C GLY A 13 -80.17 -18.39 108.28
N HIS A 14 -79.01 -18.67 108.89
CA HIS A 14 -78.77 -19.64 109.99
C HIS A 14 -78.52 -21.15 109.77
N ARG A 15 -77.40 -21.56 110.41
CA ARG A 15 -77.09 -22.82 111.11
C ARG A 15 -76.52 -24.04 110.35
N SER A 16 -75.21 -24.16 110.52
CA SER A 16 -74.45 -25.32 111.00
C SER A 16 -74.92 -26.72 110.58
N ASN A 17 -74.09 -27.40 109.79
CA ASN A 17 -73.47 -28.62 110.30
C ASN A 17 -72.17 -28.93 109.55
N ALA A 18 -71.17 -29.38 110.30
CA ALA A 18 -69.86 -29.73 109.81
C ALA A 18 -69.88 -30.99 108.92
N HIS A 19 -68.87 -31.08 108.05
CA HIS A 19 -68.40 -32.23 107.30
C HIS A 19 -69.22 -32.65 106.07
N ARG A 20 -68.74 -32.24 104.89
CA ARG A 20 -68.06 -33.15 103.94
C ARG A 20 -67.54 -32.36 102.75
N ALA A 21 -66.25 -32.56 102.45
CA ALA A 21 -65.57 -31.99 101.31
C ALA A 21 -66.17 -32.51 99.99
N ALA A 22 -66.63 -31.59 99.15
CA ALA A 22 -66.79 -31.77 97.71
C ALA A 22 -66.13 -30.56 97.05
N PRO A 23 -65.12 -30.74 96.19
CA PRO A 23 -64.44 -29.60 95.59
C PRO A 23 -65.32 -28.98 94.49
N GLU A 24 -65.69 -27.71 94.67
CA GLU A 24 -66.05 -26.81 93.57
C GLU A 24 -64.91 -26.79 92.56
N ARG A 25 -65.08 -27.51 91.44
CA ARG A 25 -64.20 -27.37 90.28
C ARG A 25 -64.89 -26.52 89.24
N SER A 26 -65.03 -25.22 89.51
CA SER A 26 -65.33 -24.23 88.47
C SER A 26 -64.07 -23.99 87.63
N GLY A 27 -63.80 -24.88 86.67
CA GLY A 27 -62.75 -24.66 85.69
C GLY A 27 -63.15 -23.55 84.71
N VAL A 28 -62.21 -22.69 84.33
CA VAL A 28 -62.43 -21.65 83.32
C VAL A 28 -62.80 -22.33 81.99
N VAL A 29 -63.94 -21.96 81.41
CA VAL A 29 -64.36 -22.47 80.10
C VAL A 29 -63.45 -21.89 79.01
N CYS A 30 -62.40 -22.63 78.65
CA CYS A 30 -61.51 -22.31 77.55
C CYS A 30 -61.79 -23.25 76.37
N ARG A 31 -62.11 -22.70 75.19
CA ARG A 31 -62.26 -23.49 73.97
C ARG A 31 -60.86 -23.83 73.45
N VAL A 32 -60.38 -25.03 73.76
CA VAL A 32 -59.11 -25.55 73.24
C VAL A 32 -59.21 -25.65 71.72
N LYS A 33 -58.31 -24.96 71.02
CA LYS A 33 -58.13 -25.07 69.56
C LYS A 33 -56.69 -25.51 69.30
N TYR A 34 -56.56 -26.66 68.63
CA TYR A 34 -55.28 -27.11 68.12
C TYR A 34 -55.04 -26.43 66.77
N CYS A 35 -54.02 -25.58 66.69
CA CYS A 35 -53.66 -24.89 65.45
C CYS A 35 -52.28 -25.37 65.00
N ASN A 36 -52.17 -25.73 63.72
CA ASN A 36 -50.89 -25.93 63.05
C ASN A 36 -50.74 -24.80 62.01
N SER A 37 -50.38 -23.61 62.49
CA SER A 37 -50.12 -22.47 61.58
C SER A 37 -48.78 -22.69 60.90
N LEU A 38 -48.78 -22.67 59.58
CA LEU A 38 -47.55 -22.79 58.80
C LEU A 38 -46.68 -21.54 59.01
N PRO A 39 -45.34 -21.69 59.03
CA PRO A 39 -44.45 -20.55 59.05
C PRO A 39 -44.59 -19.75 57.75
N ASP A 40 -44.34 -18.45 57.84
CA ASP A 40 -44.32 -17.57 56.68
C ASP A 40 -43.22 -17.98 55.70
N ILE A 41 -43.51 -17.81 54.41
CA ILE A 41 -42.59 -18.17 53.33
C ILE A 41 -41.34 -17.28 53.47
N PRO A 42 -40.13 -17.86 53.61
CA PRO A 42 -38.92 -17.07 53.70
C PRO A 42 -38.65 -16.42 52.33
N PHE A 43 -38.74 -15.09 52.27
CA PHE A 43 -38.37 -14.31 51.09
C PHE A 43 -36.86 -14.02 51.07
N ASP A 44 -36.05 -15.08 51.19
CA ASP A 44 -34.60 -14.92 51.11
C ASP A 44 -34.20 -14.56 49.67
N PRO A 45 -33.37 -13.52 49.49
CA PRO A 45 -32.92 -13.12 48.17
C PRO A 45 -32.11 -14.27 47.53
N LYS A 46 -32.36 -14.53 46.25
CA LYS A 46 -31.66 -15.58 45.52
C LYS A 46 -30.26 -15.09 45.14
N PHE A 47 -29.24 -15.82 45.57
CA PHE A 47 -27.87 -15.59 45.11
C PHE A 47 -27.75 -15.98 43.64
N VAL A 48 -27.28 -15.04 42.81
CA VAL A 48 -26.95 -15.29 41.41
C VAL A 48 -25.50 -15.74 41.33
N THR A 49 -25.24 -16.84 40.64
CA THR A 49 -23.89 -17.36 40.42
C THR A 49 -23.10 -16.43 39.51
N TYR A 50 -21.88 -16.08 39.90
CA TYR A 50 -21.00 -15.25 39.09
C TYR A 50 -20.58 -16.01 37.80
N PRO A 51 -20.81 -15.45 36.61
CA PRO A 51 -20.68 -16.19 35.35
C PRO A 51 -19.25 -16.24 34.80
N PHE A 52 -18.29 -15.56 35.42
CA PHE A 52 -16.90 -15.54 34.95
C PHE A 52 -16.00 -16.41 35.81
N ASP A 53 -15.00 -17.01 35.16
CA ASP A 53 -14.00 -17.82 35.83
C ASP A 53 -13.21 -16.98 36.87
N PRO A 54 -13.10 -17.42 38.14
CA PRO A 54 -12.34 -16.70 39.16
C PRO A 54 -10.85 -16.54 38.80
N ASN A 55 -10.32 -17.39 37.91
CA ASN A 55 -8.92 -17.34 37.47
C ASN A 55 -8.73 -16.50 36.20
N ARG A 56 -9.76 -15.77 35.74
CA ARG A 56 -9.68 -14.88 34.55
C ARG A 56 -8.56 -13.84 34.64
N PHE A 57 -8.18 -13.43 35.85
CA PHE A 57 -7.12 -12.45 36.09
C PHE A 57 -5.74 -13.07 36.39
N VAL A 58 -5.67 -14.40 36.51
CA VAL A 58 -4.43 -15.15 36.80
C VAL A 58 -3.78 -15.67 35.53
N GLN A 59 -4.47 -15.61 34.39
CA GLN A 59 -3.92 -16.02 33.11
C GLN A 59 -2.92 -14.98 32.58
N TYR A 60 -1.63 -15.29 32.65
CA TYR A 60 -0.60 -14.50 31.99
C TYR A 60 -0.86 -14.43 30.49
N LYS A 61 -0.98 -13.21 29.97
CA LYS A 61 -1.07 -12.91 28.54
C LYS A 61 0.01 -11.90 28.23
N ALA A 62 0.94 -12.26 27.36
CA ALA A 62 2.01 -11.36 26.93
C ALA A 62 1.39 -10.06 26.38
N THR A 63 1.58 -8.98 27.12
CA THR A 63 0.99 -7.69 26.77
C THR A 63 1.76 -7.05 25.62
N SER A 64 1.12 -6.11 24.90
CA SER A 64 1.82 -5.30 23.90
C SER A 64 2.97 -4.49 24.52
N LEU A 65 2.84 -4.13 25.80
CA LEU A 65 3.86 -3.39 26.56
C LEU A 65 5.13 -4.22 26.74
N GLU A 66 5.00 -5.51 27.08
CA GLU A 66 6.15 -6.42 27.19
C GLU A 66 6.88 -6.57 25.84
N LYS A 67 6.13 -6.62 24.73
CA LYS A 67 6.74 -6.71 23.39
C LYS A 67 7.41 -5.42 22.93
N GLN A 68 6.91 -4.27 23.38
CA GLN A 68 7.45 -2.96 23.06
C GLN A 68 8.58 -2.54 24.01
N HIS A 69 8.84 -3.33 25.04
CA HIS A 69 9.92 -3.08 25.98
C HIS A 69 11.27 -3.25 25.27
N LYS A 70 12.02 -2.16 25.16
CA LYS A 70 13.39 -2.20 24.66
C LYS A 70 14.28 -2.73 25.78
N HIS A 71 14.70 -3.99 25.67
CA HIS A 71 15.65 -4.57 26.59
C HIS A 71 17.01 -3.89 26.43
N GLU A 72 17.55 -3.41 27.54
CA GLU A 72 18.90 -2.90 27.59
C GLU A 72 19.89 -4.04 27.32
N LEU A 73 20.87 -3.79 26.45
CA LEU A 73 21.92 -4.74 26.18
C LEU A 73 22.93 -4.67 27.33
N LEU A 74 22.79 -5.60 28.28
CA LEU A 74 23.75 -5.79 29.37
C LEU A 74 25.04 -6.36 28.79
N THR A 75 25.91 -5.47 28.33
CA THR A 75 27.21 -5.79 27.74
C THR A 75 28.30 -5.63 28.80
N GLU A 76 29.40 -6.35 28.60
CA GLU A 76 30.60 -6.21 29.44
C GLU A 76 31.15 -4.77 29.36
N PRO A 77 31.97 -4.32 30.33
CA PRO A 77 32.52 -2.96 30.34
C PRO A 77 33.34 -2.60 29.09
N ASP A 78 33.89 -3.60 28.40
CA ASP A 78 34.65 -3.47 27.15
C ASP A 78 33.78 -3.60 25.89
N LEU A 79 32.45 -3.70 26.05
CA LEU A 79 31.49 -3.90 24.96
C LEU A 79 31.79 -5.16 24.11
N GLY A 80 32.54 -6.12 24.65
CA GLY A 80 33.01 -7.30 23.91
C GLY A 80 34.16 -7.02 22.93
N VAL A 81 34.77 -5.84 22.99
CA VAL A 81 35.91 -5.45 22.13
C VAL A 81 37.21 -5.64 22.90
N VAL A 82 37.88 -6.77 22.68
CA VAL A 82 39.17 -7.07 23.30
C VAL A 82 40.30 -6.43 22.51
N ILE A 83 41.09 -5.57 23.15
CA ILE A 83 42.24 -4.90 22.54
C ILE A 83 43.50 -5.76 22.74
N ASP A 84 44.04 -6.32 21.66
CA ASP A 84 45.23 -7.18 21.67
C ASP A 84 46.52 -6.37 21.51
N LEU A 85 47.18 -6.05 22.63
CA LEU A 85 48.46 -5.34 22.62
C LEU A 85 49.68 -6.26 22.47
N ILE A 86 49.49 -7.57 22.34
CA ILE A 86 50.58 -8.56 22.33
C ILE A 86 51.01 -8.84 20.89
N ASN A 87 50.05 -8.99 19.97
CA ASN A 87 50.35 -9.25 18.57
C ASN A 87 50.25 -7.97 17.72
N PRO A 88 51.38 -7.45 17.18
CA PRO A 88 51.36 -6.27 16.34
C PRO A 88 50.72 -6.49 14.96
N ASP A 89 50.59 -7.74 14.51
CA ASP A 89 50.01 -8.06 13.20
C ASP A 89 48.49 -7.92 13.18
N THR A 90 47.82 -8.04 14.35
CA THR A 90 46.35 -7.96 14.48
C THR A 90 45.78 -6.62 13.98
N TYR A 91 46.52 -5.53 14.14
CA TYR A 91 46.10 -4.18 13.75
C TYR A 91 46.89 -3.60 12.58
N ARG A 92 47.73 -4.42 11.92
CA ARG A 92 48.55 -3.95 10.81
C ARG A 92 47.66 -3.70 9.59
N ILE A 93 47.54 -2.44 9.19
CA ILE A 93 46.78 -2.03 8.00
C ILE A 93 47.61 -2.29 6.75
N ASP A 94 47.08 -3.07 5.81
CA ASP A 94 47.60 -3.16 4.44
C ASP A 94 46.95 -2.07 3.57
N SER A 95 47.76 -1.35 2.80
CA SER A 95 47.31 -0.22 1.97
C SER A 95 46.46 -0.65 0.77
N ASN A 96 46.42 -1.94 0.43
CA ASN A 96 45.63 -2.48 -0.68
C ASN A 96 44.23 -2.96 -0.27
N VAL A 97 43.89 -2.91 1.02
CA VAL A 97 42.58 -3.36 1.50
C VAL A 97 41.54 -2.29 1.18
N ILE A 98 40.51 -2.69 0.44
CA ILE A 98 39.34 -1.87 0.15
C ILE A 98 38.29 -2.16 1.21
N LEU A 99 37.65 -1.11 1.71
CA LEU A 99 36.58 -1.21 2.71
C LEU A 99 35.35 -1.88 2.11
N ASP A 100 34.69 -2.77 2.86
CA ASP A 100 33.45 -3.38 2.39
C ASP A 100 32.30 -2.37 2.41
N LEU A 101 31.36 -2.52 1.48
CA LEU A 101 30.21 -1.61 1.36
C LEU A 101 29.32 -1.62 2.61
N ALA A 102 29.24 -2.78 3.29
CA ALA A 102 28.49 -2.88 4.54
C ALA A 102 29.16 -2.06 5.66
N ASP A 103 30.49 -2.08 5.73
CA ASP A 103 31.26 -1.30 6.71
C ASP A 103 31.21 0.20 6.37
N GLU A 104 31.26 0.54 5.08
CA GLU A 104 31.16 1.93 4.61
C GLU A 104 29.84 2.56 5.07
N LYS A 105 28.77 1.77 5.02
CA LYS A 105 27.44 2.20 5.47
C LYS A 105 27.40 2.53 6.97
N LEU A 106 28.20 1.86 7.79
CA LEU A 106 28.28 2.12 9.22
C LEU A 106 29.03 3.41 9.54
N LEU A 107 29.86 3.90 8.61
CA LEU A 107 30.58 5.17 8.73
C LEU A 107 29.73 6.38 8.36
N GLU A 108 28.58 6.17 7.71
CA GLU A 108 27.66 7.26 7.40
C GLU A 108 27.07 7.85 8.68
N GLU A 109 27.29 9.14 8.93
CA GLU A 109 26.54 9.85 9.96
C GLU A 109 25.06 9.89 9.55
N GLU A 110 24.16 9.60 10.49
CA GLU A 110 22.73 9.86 10.29
C GLU A 110 22.52 11.38 10.28
N ILE A 111 22.86 12.02 9.15
CA ILE A 111 22.39 13.35 8.82
C ILE A 111 20.88 13.18 8.81
N GLN A 112 20.21 13.61 9.89
CA GLN A 112 18.77 13.70 9.92
C GLN A 112 18.37 14.51 8.71
N ALA A 113 17.97 13.79 7.64
CA ALA A 113 17.51 14.43 6.44
C ALA A 113 16.44 15.40 6.91
N PRO A 114 16.53 16.70 6.57
CA PRO A 114 15.52 17.64 6.99
C PRO A 114 14.18 17.02 6.63
N SER A 115 13.18 17.15 7.52
CA SER A 115 11.85 16.53 7.45
C SER A 115 11.10 16.70 6.10
N SER A 116 11.71 17.43 5.16
CA SER A 116 11.38 17.53 3.74
C SER A 116 11.56 16.25 2.91
N SER A 117 12.21 15.18 3.38
CA SER A 117 12.32 13.91 2.60
C SER A 117 10.94 13.33 2.24
N LYS A 118 9.95 13.45 3.13
CA LYS A 118 8.55 13.06 2.82
C LYS A 118 7.88 14.01 1.82
N ARG A 119 8.31 15.28 1.78
CA ARG A 119 7.80 16.30 0.86
C ARG A 119 8.37 16.09 -0.55
N SER A 120 9.64 15.75 -0.69
CA SER A 120 10.29 15.47 -1.98
C SER A 120 9.68 14.26 -2.68
N GLN A 121 9.35 13.20 -1.95
CA GLN A 121 8.66 12.02 -2.50
C GLN A 121 7.29 12.36 -3.11
N GLN A 122 6.62 13.41 -2.63
CA GLN A 122 5.31 13.82 -3.16
C GLN A 122 5.42 14.73 -4.38
N HIS A 123 6.53 15.44 -4.55
CA HIS A 123 6.76 16.36 -5.68
C HIS A 123 6.99 15.64 -7.02
N ALA A 124 7.33 14.35 -6.99
CA ALA A 124 7.48 13.51 -8.18
C ALA A 124 6.19 12.78 -8.60
N LYS A 125 5.09 12.95 -7.86
CA LYS A 125 3.82 12.28 -8.19
C LYS A 125 3.25 12.86 -9.48
N VAL A 126 2.99 11.99 -10.44
CA VAL A 126 2.32 12.35 -11.70
C VAL A 126 0.85 12.63 -11.39
N VAL A 127 0.42 13.85 -11.66
CA VAL A 127 -0.96 14.29 -11.47
C VAL A 127 -1.57 14.54 -12.85
N PRO A 128 -2.59 13.77 -13.28
CA PRO A 128 -3.07 13.81 -14.68
C PRO A 128 -3.58 15.17 -15.15
N TRP A 129 -4.09 15.99 -14.25
CA TRP A 129 -4.61 17.33 -14.53
C TRP A 129 -3.56 18.44 -14.42
N MET A 130 -2.35 18.14 -13.94
CA MET A 130 -1.29 19.13 -13.72
C MET A 130 -0.19 18.94 -14.78
N ARG A 131 -0.06 19.91 -15.69
CA ARG A 131 1.02 19.91 -16.70
C ARG A 131 2.32 20.44 -16.09
N LYS A 132 3.45 20.01 -16.65
CA LYS A 132 4.76 20.61 -16.36
C LYS A 132 4.79 22.05 -16.88
N THR A 133 5.44 22.94 -16.15
CA THR A 133 5.66 24.32 -16.58
C THR A 133 6.59 24.34 -17.79
N GLU A 134 6.20 25.08 -18.82
CA GLU A 134 7.05 25.34 -20.00
C GLU A 134 7.64 26.75 -19.87
N TYR A 135 8.94 26.87 -20.07
CA TYR A 135 9.60 28.18 -20.11
C TYR A 135 9.38 28.81 -21.48
N ILE A 136 9.18 30.13 -21.51
CA ILE A 136 9.02 30.87 -22.77
C ILE A 136 10.39 30.90 -23.48
N SER A 137 10.55 30.07 -24.51
CA SER A 137 11.67 30.12 -25.44
C SER A 137 11.42 31.15 -26.54
N THR A 138 12.47 31.54 -27.25
CA THR A 138 12.40 32.52 -28.35
C THR A 138 11.76 31.98 -29.63
N GLU A 139 11.38 30.71 -29.66
CA GLU A 139 10.72 30.07 -30.81
C GLU A 139 9.20 30.32 -30.78
N PHE A 140 8.76 31.12 -31.75
CA PHE A 140 7.50 31.88 -31.75
C PHE A 140 6.24 31.07 -32.14
N ASN A 141 6.22 29.73 -32.05
CA ASN A 141 5.16 28.94 -32.69
C ASN A 141 3.90 28.67 -31.85
N ARG A 142 3.68 29.34 -30.70
CA ARG A 142 2.56 29.04 -29.79
C ARG A 142 1.58 30.17 -29.50
N TYR A 143 1.81 31.36 -30.03
CA TYR A 143 0.83 32.45 -29.94
C TYR A 143 0.35 32.82 -31.32
N GLY A 144 -0.98 32.78 -31.50
CA GLY A 144 -1.63 33.07 -32.76
C GLY A 144 -1.21 34.41 -33.35
N ILE A 145 -1.25 34.46 -34.68
CA ILE A 145 -1.08 35.64 -35.52
C ILE A 145 0.39 36.07 -35.65
N SER A 146 1.00 35.55 -36.72
CA SER A 146 1.91 36.27 -37.61
C SER A 146 2.27 37.70 -37.16
N ASN A 147 3.47 37.85 -36.63
CA ASN A 147 4.30 38.99 -37.04
C ASN A 147 5.34 38.44 -38.02
N GLU A 148 4.88 38.10 -39.22
CA GLU A 148 5.74 38.27 -40.39
C GLU A 148 6.16 39.74 -40.38
N LYS A 149 7.42 40.00 -40.01
CA LYS A 149 8.10 41.21 -40.45
C LYS A 149 8.40 40.96 -41.94
N PRO A 150 7.67 41.57 -42.89
CA PRO A 150 7.91 41.35 -44.32
C PRO A 150 9.31 41.84 -44.76
N GLU A 151 10.02 42.58 -43.90
CA GLU A 151 11.25 43.28 -44.26
C GLU A 151 12.52 42.41 -44.25
N VAL A 152 12.50 41.20 -43.65
CA VAL A 152 13.73 40.38 -43.49
C VAL A 152 13.82 39.22 -44.51
N LYS A 153 12.76 38.95 -45.28
CA LYS A 153 12.69 37.79 -46.20
C LYS A 153 12.81 38.12 -47.69
N ILE A 154 13.23 39.32 -48.08
CA ILE A 154 13.38 39.66 -49.50
C ILE A 154 14.82 39.43 -50.02
N GLY A 155 15.83 39.30 -49.14
CA GLY A 155 17.23 39.19 -49.57
C GLY A 155 17.81 37.77 -49.69
N VAL A 156 17.33 36.82 -48.89
CA VAL A 156 17.93 35.47 -48.80
C VAL A 156 17.21 34.46 -49.70
N SER A 157 15.87 34.54 -49.80
CA SER A 157 15.08 33.66 -50.69
C SER A 157 15.41 33.89 -52.16
N VAL A 158 15.65 35.15 -52.54
CA VAL A 158 15.91 35.53 -53.93
C VAL A 158 17.28 35.03 -54.39
N LYS A 159 18.32 35.13 -53.56
CA LYS A 159 19.66 34.62 -53.89
C LYS A 159 19.69 33.09 -54.03
N GLN A 160 18.88 32.38 -53.25
CA GLN A 160 18.84 30.91 -53.30
C GLN A 160 18.05 30.40 -54.51
N GLN A 161 16.97 31.08 -54.89
CA GLN A 161 16.23 30.81 -56.13
C GLN A 161 17.07 31.09 -57.39
N PHE A 162 17.85 32.17 -57.40
CA PHE A 162 18.73 32.47 -58.55
C PHE A 162 19.87 31.46 -58.72
N THR A 163 20.34 30.83 -57.64
CA THR A 163 21.38 29.78 -57.75
C THR A 163 20.85 28.46 -58.28
N GLU A 164 19.61 28.05 -57.95
CA GLU A 164 19.06 26.77 -58.45
C GLU A 164 18.63 26.85 -59.92
N GLU A 165 18.07 27.98 -60.37
CA GLU A 165 17.63 28.16 -61.76
C GLU A 165 18.79 28.33 -62.76
N GLU A 166 20.00 28.71 -62.32
CA GLU A 166 21.19 28.76 -63.17
C GLU A 166 21.88 27.40 -63.35
N ILE A 167 21.71 26.45 -62.43
CA ILE A 167 22.39 25.13 -62.46
C ILE A 167 21.88 24.26 -63.61
N TYR A 168 20.64 24.45 -64.08
CA TYR A 168 20.00 23.55 -65.06
C TYR A 168 19.83 24.15 -66.46
N LYS A 169 20.57 25.21 -66.83
CA LYS A 169 20.42 25.82 -68.16
C LYS A 169 21.13 25.07 -69.29
N ASP A 170 22.23 24.39 -68.98
CA ASP A 170 23.02 23.65 -69.96
C ASP A 170 22.74 22.14 -69.89
N ARG A 171 22.83 21.46 -71.03
CA ARG A 171 22.57 20.01 -71.15
C ARG A 171 23.56 19.21 -70.31
N ASP A 172 24.84 19.57 -70.35
CA ASP A 172 25.87 18.85 -69.61
C ASP A 172 25.72 19.05 -68.10
N SER A 173 25.33 20.26 -67.66
CA SER A 173 25.00 20.55 -66.27
C SER A 173 23.77 19.78 -65.77
N GLN A 174 22.75 19.59 -66.61
CA GLN A 174 21.58 18.78 -66.28
C GLN A 174 21.95 17.30 -66.11
N ILE A 175 22.76 16.73 -67.02
CA ILE A 175 23.22 15.34 -66.93
C ILE A 175 24.03 15.14 -65.64
N ALA A 176 24.98 16.03 -65.35
CA ALA A 176 25.79 15.97 -64.14
C ALA A 176 24.95 16.06 -62.86
N ALA A 177 23.90 16.89 -62.85
CA ALA A 177 23.01 16.99 -61.70
C ALA A 177 22.16 15.72 -61.52
N ILE A 178 21.69 15.10 -62.61
CA ILE A 178 20.98 13.82 -62.56
C ILE A 178 21.88 12.74 -61.99
N GLU A 179 23.09 12.55 -62.53
CA GLU A 179 24.06 11.55 -62.05
C GLU A 179 24.39 11.76 -60.56
N LYS A 180 24.58 13.01 -60.15
CA LYS A 180 24.81 13.37 -58.73
C LYS A 180 23.67 12.90 -57.81
N THR A 181 22.40 12.96 -58.23
CA THR A 181 21.30 12.47 -57.38
C THR A 181 21.35 10.97 -57.15
N PHE A 182 21.79 10.19 -58.14
CA PHE A 182 21.99 8.74 -57.98
C PHE A 182 23.18 8.43 -57.06
N GLU A 183 24.27 9.21 -57.16
CA GLU A 183 25.41 9.10 -56.23
C GLU A 183 25.03 9.47 -54.80
N ASP A 184 24.31 10.57 -54.62
CA ASP A 184 23.88 11.08 -53.32
C ASP A 184 22.90 10.12 -52.62
N ALA A 185 22.02 9.46 -53.38
CA ALA A 185 21.07 8.47 -52.84
C ALA A 185 21.76 7.19 -52.32
N ASN A 186 22.97 6.86 -52.82
CA ASN A 186 23.76 5.73 -52.34
C ASN A 186 24.60 6.04 -51.09
N LYS A 187 24.64 7.29 -50.64
CA LYS A 187 25.37 7.67 -49.41
C LYS A 187 24.60 7.20 -48.17
N GLU A 188 25.34 6.78 -47.15
CA GLU A 188 24.75 6.34 -45.88
C GLU A 188 23.99 7.47 -45.18
N ILE A 189 22.72 7.23 -44.88
CA ILE A 189 21.85 8.19 -44.18
C ILE A 189 22.11 8.04 -42.68
N THR A 190 22.67 9.06 -42.03
CA THR A 190 23.00 9.02 -40.59
C THR A 190 21.94 9.71 -39.72
N SER A 191 21.27 10.73 -40.24
CA SER A 191 20.30 11.51 -39.48
C SER A 191 19.22 12.15 -40.35
N HIS A 192 18.06 12.42 -39.73
CA HIS A 192 16.98 13.16 -40.39
C HIS A 192 17.30 14.66 -40.51
N TYR A 193 17.02 15.27 -41.67
CA TYR A 193 17.41 16.65 -41.98
C TYR A 193 17.01 17.69 -40.91
N SER A 194 15.78 17.63 -40.38
CA SER A 194 15.31 18.53 -39.30
C SER A 194 15.48 17.98 -37.87
N LYS A 195 15.77 16.69 -37.72
CA LYS A 195 15.74 16.01 -36.43
C LYS A 195 16.99 15.14 -36.30
N PRO A 196 18.13 15.72 -35.91
CA PRO A 196 19.42 15.01 -35.89
C PRO A 196 19.44 13.75 -35.00
N ARG A 197 18.51 13.64 -34.04
CA ARG A 197 18.40 12.48 -33.13
C ARG A 197 17.63 11.29 -33.71
N VAL A 198 17.10 11.40 -34.92
CA VAL A 198 16.37 10.32 -35.59
C VAL A 198 17.33 9.62 -36.55
N ILE A 199 17.50 8.31 -36.34
CA ILE A 199 18.40 7.43 -37.10
C ILE A 199 17.52 6.53 -37.99
N PRO A 200 17.90 6.28 -39.26
CA PRO A 200 17.14 5.37 -40.12
C PRO A 200 17.30 3.92 -39.66
N VAL A 201 16.21 3.16 -39.70
CA VAL A 201 16.18 1.74 -39.36
C VAL A 201 16.44 0.87 -40.58
N GLU A 202 15.80 1.20 -41.70
CA GLU A 202 15.89 0.44 -42.96
C GLU A 202 15.84 1.42 -44.13
N VAL A 203 16.59 1.10 -45.20
CA VAL A 203 16.61 1.87 -46.44
C VAL A 203 16.10 0.98 -47.56
N MET A 204 14.93 1.31 -48.11
CA MET A 204 14.32 0.59 -49.24
C MET A 204 14.57 1.36 -50.54
N PRO A 205 15.33 0.81 -51.50
CA PRO A 205 15.54 1.45 -52.81
C PRO A 205 14.24 1.44 -53.63
N VAL A 206 13.93 2.55 -54.29
CA VAL A 206 12.73 2.69 -55.12
C VAL A 206 13.07 2.35 -56.57
N PHE A 207 12.58 1.21 -57.04
CA PHE A 207 12.67 0.82 -58.45
C PHE A 207 11.29 0.95 -59.11
N PRO A 208 11.15 1.76 -60.17
CA PRO A 208 9.89 1.85 -60.89
C PRO A 208 9.64 0.55 -61.66
N ASP A 209 8.70 -0.27 -61.20
CA ASP A 209 8.22 -1.46 -61.90
C ASP A 209 6.68 -1.53 -61.83
N PHE A 210 6.06 -1.95 -62.92
CA PHE A 210 4.62 -2.23 -62.99
C PHE A 210 4.31 -3.69 -62.68
N LYS A 211 5.34 -4.52 -62.46
CA LYS A 211 5.23 -5.92 -62.05
C LYS A 211 5.71 -6.05 -60.61
N VAL A 212 4.86 -6.59 -59.75
CA VAL A 212 5.27 -6.97 -58.40
C VAL A 212 6.11 -8.23 -58.53
N ILE A 213 7.37 -8.16 -58.13
CA ILE A 213 8.23 -9.35 -58.02
C ILE A 213 7.72 -10.14 -56.80
N LEU A 214 6.67 -10.94 -57.00
CA LEU A 214 6.16 -11.93 -56.04
C LEU A 214 7.17 -13.08 -55.91
N ALA A 215 8.42 -12.80 -55.52
CA ALA A 215 9.42 -13.80 -55.18
C ALA A 215 9.20 -14.38 -53.76
N ALA A 216 7.98 -14.29 -53.22
CA ALA A 216 7.59 -14.86 -51.93
C ALA A 216 6.75 -16.15 -52.05
N THR A 217 6.49 -16.67 -53.25
CA THR A 217 5.67 -17.89 -53.44
C THR A 217 6.44 -19.16 -53.80
N LEU A 218 7.77 -19.13 -53.92
CA LEU A 218 8.58 -20.32 -54.22
C LEU A 218 9.60 -20.66 -53.11
N ARG A 219 9.10 -20.81 -51.88
CA ARG A 219 9.72 -21.69 -50.87
C ARG A 219 8.72 -22.60 -50.16
N MET A 220 7.59 -22.89 -50.81
CA MET A 220 6.58 -23.82 -50.29
C MET A 220 6.36 -25.06 -51.16
N TRP A 221 7.08 -25.19 -52.29
CA TRP A 221 7.02 -26.37 -53.17
C TRP A 221 8.26 -27.27 -53.11
N GLU A 222 9.29 -26.90 -52.34
CA GLU A 222 10.51 -27.69 -52.16
C GLU A 222 10.57 -28.39 -50.78
N TYR A 223 9.41 -28.51 -50.11
CA TYR A 223 9.27 -29.18 -48.81
C TYR A 223 8.41 -30.46 -48.89
N LEU A 224 8.50 -31.19 -49.99
CA LEU A 224 8.04 -32.58 -50.11
C LEU A 224 9.09 -33.43 -50.85
N GLY A 225 10.37 -33.25 -50.49
CA GLY A 225 11.47 -34.05 -51.01
C GLY A 225 12.59 -34.10 -49.98
N THR A 226 12.55 -35.13 -49.13
CA THR A 226 13.70 -35.74 -48.44
C THR A 226 14.83 -34.80 -47.99
N ASP A 227 14.77 -34.35 -46.74
CA ASP A 227 15.89 -34.56 -45.82
C ASP A 227 15.44 -34.33 -44.38
N LYS A 228 15.54 -35.41 -43.59
CA LYS A 228 15.53 -35.32 -42.14
C LYS A 228 16.89 -34.74 -41.75
N ASP A 229 16.91 -33.87 -40.73
CA ASP A 229 18.10 -33.45 -39.96
C ASP A 229 18.49 -31.96 -40.05
N HIS A 230 17.55 -31.05 -40.31
CA HIS A 230 17.75 -29.63 -39.96
C HIS A 230 16.54 -29.04 -39.22
N CYS A 231 16.65 -29.01 -37.89
CA CYS A 231 15.79 -28.21 -37.01
C CYS A 231 16.41 -26.80 -36.84
N PRO A 232 15.75 -25.72 -37.27
CA PRO A 232 16.13 -24.37 -36.85
C PRO A 232 15.65 -24.08 -35.41
N PRO A 233 16.41 -23.31 -34.62
CA PRO A 233 16.12 -23.09 -33.21
C PRO A 233 14.93 -22.13 -33.03
N TYR A 234 14.11 -22.48 -32.05
CA TYR A 234 12.96 -21.75 -31.51
C TYR A 234 13.21 -20.24 -31.36
N LEU A 235 12.38 -19.42 -32.02
CA LEU A 235 12.07 -18.07 -31.57
C LEU A 235 11.05 -18.18 -30.42
N SER A 236 11.50 -17.88 -29.22
CA SER A 236 10.67 -17.67 -28.04
C SER A 236 9.92 -16.35 -28.18
N GLU A 237 8.59 -16.40 -28.18
CA GLU A 237 7.73 -15.27 -27.86
C GLU A 237 7.05 -15.44 -26.49
N PRO A 238 6.69 -14.33 -25.82
CA PRO A 238 6.46 -14.28 -24.39
C PRO A 238 5.05 -14.74 -23.99
N ARG A 239 4.94 -15.36 -22.81
CA ARG A 239 3.65 -15.57 -22.13
C ARG A 239 3.16 -14.26 -21.50
N SER A 240 1.87 -14.00 -21.76
CA SER A 240 0.84 -13.33 -20.93
C SER A 240 1.28 -12.24 -19.96
#